data_AF-A0A3A8PAQ7-F1
#
_entry.id   AF-A0A3A8PAQ7-F1
#
_cell.length_a   1.000
_cell.length_b   1.000
_cell.length_c   1.000
_cell.angle_alpha   90.00
_cell.angle_beta   90.00
_cell.angle_gamma   90.00
#
_symmetry.space_group_name_H-M   'P 1'
#
loop_
_entity.id
_entity.type
_entity.pdbx_description
1 polymer ?
#
loop_
_entity_poly.entity_id
_entity_poly.type
_entity_poly.pdbx_seq_one_letter_code
_entity_poly.pdbx_strand_id
1 'polypeptide(L)'
;MNARPDSAYAREEMDVSAIMKSWKRWLVGAVVLTGTGVGAEPPPTNSAQGTRLHGSERFEFVNVPLTTVEAPSPVGSKCTSGLASVAGGRLLVTQSCTPDGGGIVLKRFVEGPALKGTSFRAPFEGRSVKLTVAEVRCHEDITLPTSACTAENVQAGKARWEYRVIASPADKQEIALCPTGSGYALAVPNAWSTSGDLLTNHDYFTFACAPRDEGVSGKPFFVGGGVIAKCIDWGYAPWAGATSTSDTIAREYHQLCTRMAVADYCGEGRSNTLDGTPLAFMGPEHAAAISPLGKLPSTLAPDGYALEAVWTMDACGLARPVCLGKKRWDSLAAEGTCLDASLHIPETKVTCEMLNLSNLGDRVLVSYSPFIDHALVTFRRGTTEYITTTAVEGNPGESAGGTALGGFELAPGLGGQDPDSFEPLRVEGPILSATLSTDLKQRMGTFIKPLYRCVTSTGRNLLTDSKDCDLVPGYTLKSIAGDQGLEGFVYSSVDTTSSGQRRPLKLWRHSTTGVFATSTEAPSGFTFVRDLGYLPAVGQLPGRDL
;
A
#
# COMPACT_ATOMS: atom_id res chain seq x y z
N MET A 1 30.74 -43.59 68.58
CA MET A 1 29.43 -44.26 68.47
C MET A 1 28.58 -43.46 67.50
N ASN A 2 28.23 -44.08 66.37
CA ASN A 2 27.20 -43.71 65.38
C ASN A 2 26.98 -42.20 65.11
N ALA A 3 27.63 -41.62 64.11
CA ALA A 3 27.25 -41.67 62.69
C ALA A 3 26.00 -40.84 62.36
N ARG A 4 26.23 -39.61 61.86
CA ARG A 4 25.71 -39.08 60.59
C ARG A 4 26.62 -37.91 60.16
N PRO A 5 27.23 -37.98 58.96
CA PRO A 5 27.66 -36.77 58.26
C PRO A 5 27.12 -36.70 56.82
N ASP A 6 26.74 -35.47 56.47
CA ASP A 6 27.13 -34.71 55.28
C ASP A 6 26.82 -35.18 53.85
N SER A 7 26.05 -34.29 53.21
CA SER A 7 26.25 -33.69 51.88
C SER A 7 26.89 -34.54 50.77
N ALA A 8 26.12 -34.74 49.70
CA ALA A 8 26.64 -34.86 48.36
C ALA A 8 25.96 -33.83 47.46
N TYR A 9 26.75 -32.85 47.05
CA TYR A 9 26.53 -32.00 45.89
C TYR A 9 26.36 -32.88 44.63
N ALA A 10 25.25 -32.75 43.92
CA ALA A 10 25.14 -33.18 42.53
C ALA A 10 24.82 -31.95 41.68
N ARG A 11 25.77 -31.59 40.81
CA ARG A 11 25.56 -30.67 39.69
C ARG A 11 24.69 -31.40 38.67
N GLU A 12 23.51 -30.87 38.41
CA GLU A 12 22.73 -31.21 37.23
C GLU A 12 22.87 -30.04 36.25
N GLU A 13 23.57 -30.30 35.14
CA GLU A 13 23.56 -29.44 33.96
C GLU A 13 22.14 -29.43 33.39
N MET A 14 21.40 -28.34 33.60
CA MET A 14 20.13 -28.12 32.90
C MET A 14 20.42 -27.64 31.47
N ASP A 15 20.25 -28.57 30.53
CA ASP A 15 20.13 -28.33 29.11
C ASP A 15 19.01 -27.30 28.82
N VAL A 16 19.39 -26.13 28.32
CA VAL A 16 18.53 -24.96 28.05
C VAL A 16 17.67 -25.16 26.78
N SER A 17 17.70 -26.34 26.14
CA SER A 17 16.97 -26.57 24.89
C SER A 17 15.50 -27.03 25.03
N ALA A 18 14.95 -27.20 26.23
CA ALA A 18 13.63 -27.86 26.42
C ALA A 18 12.49 -26.99 27.00
N ILE A 19 12.69 -25.69 27.23
CA ILE A 19 11.69 -24.79 27.88
C ILE A 19 10.89 -23.93 26.86
N MET A 20 11.10 -24.09 25.55
CA MET A 20 10.40 -23.30 24.52
C MET A 20 9.21 -24.00 23.82
N LYS A 21 8.80 -25.19 24.26
CA LYS A 21 7.71 -25.96 23.61
C LYS A 21 6.57 -26.35 24.58
N SER A 22 5.97 -25.39 25.29
CA SER A 22 4.64 -25.64 25.91
C SER A 22 3.84 -24.39 26.31
N TRP A 23 4.11 -23.21 25.74
CA TRP A 23 3.30 -22.01 26.01
C TRP A 23 2.44 -21.67 24.79
N LYS A 24 1.50 -22.58 24.49
CA LYS A 24 0.34 -22.31 23.65
C LYS A 24 -0.90 -22.77 24.41
N ARG A 25 -1.79 -21.79 24.63
CA ARG A 25 -3.18 -21.87 25.12
C ARG A 25 -3.35 -21.77 26.64
N TRP A 26 -4.30 -20.90 26.99
CA TRP A 26 -4.91 -20.64 28.29
C TRP A 26 -4.18 -19.68 29.22
N LEU A 27 -4.49 -18.38 29.06
CA LEU A 27 -5.00 -17.48 30.12
C LEU A 27 -5.34 -16.12 29.49
N VAL A 28 -6.49 -16.04 28.80
CA VAL A 28 -7.25 -14.80 28.65
C VAL A 28 -8.49 -15.00 29.50
N GLY A 29 -8.63 -14.20 30.56
CA GLY A 29 -9.81 -14.22 31.40
C GLY A 29 -9.53 -13.75 32.82
N ALA A 30 -9.42 -12.44 33.03
CA ALA A 30 -10.15 -11.72 34.07
C ALA A 30 -9.92 -10.18 33.97
N VAL A 31 -11.02 -9.43 33.79
CA VAL A 31 -11.28 -8.06 34.31
C VAL A 31 -10.39 -6.93 33.73
N VAL A 32 -10.92 -5.97 32.95
CA VAL A 32 -11.84 -4.90 33.40
C VAL A 32 -12.96 -4.64 32.38
N LEU A 33 -14.20 -4.76 32.86
CA LEU A 33 -15.41 -4.23 32.23
C LEU A 33 -15.53 -2.74 32.56
N THR A 34 -15.13 -1.88 31.64
CA THR A 34 -15.69 -0.52 31.46
C THR A 34 -15.36 -0.04 30.05
N GLY A 35 -16.38 0.07 29.19
CA GLY A 35 -16.23 0.57 27.82
C GLY A 35 -17.26 -0.05 26.90
N THR A 36 -18.43 0.57 26.81
CA THR A 36 -19.46 0.22 25.83
C THR A 36 -18.96 0.52 24.42
N GLY A 37 -18.87 -0.51 23.57
CA GLY A 37 -19.14 -0.42 22.14
C GLY A 37 -17.97 -0.03 21.23
N VAL A 38 -17.12 -1.01 20.89
CA VAL A 38 -16.41 -1.05 19.61
C VAL A 38 -16.44 -2.52 19.17
N GLY A 39 -16.88 -2.80 17.95
CA GLY A 39 -16.81 -4.16 17.40
C GLY A 39 -15.35 -4.60 17.36
N ALA A 40 -15.08 -5.87 17.68
CA ALA A 40 -13.72 -6.41 17.72
C ALA A 40 -12.92 -5.95 16.49
N GLU A 41 -11.88 -5.14 16.73
CA GLU A 41 -11.02 -4.63 15.68
C GLU A 41 -10.35 -5.78 14.94
N PRO A 42 -10.21 -5.75 13.60
CA PRO A 42 -9.39 -6.75 12.92
C PRO A 42 -7.98 -6.76 13.54
N PRO A 43 -7.39 -7.94 13.75
CA PRO A 43 -6.04 -8.04 14.28
C PRO A 43 -5.05 -7.31 13.36
N PRO A 44 -3.87 -6.90 13.84
CA PRO A 44 -2.86 -6.29 12.99
C PRO A 44 -2.62 -7.16 11.76
N THR A 45 -2.82 -6.59 10.57
CA THR A 45 -2.70 -7.36 9.33
C THR A 45 -1.40 -6.99 8.61
N ASN A 46 -0.74 -8.02 8.08
CA ASN A 46 0.39 -7.86 7.19
C ASN A 46 -0.10 -8.10 5.76
N SER A 47 -0.06 -7.07 4.92
CA SER A 47 -0.51 -7.18 3.52
C SER A 47 0.28 -6.24 2.62
N ALA A 48 -0.03 -6.22 1.32
CA ALA A 48 0.66 -5.40 0.34
C ALA A 48 -0.16 -4.15 -0.08
N GLN A 49 0.41 -2.97 0.15
CA GLN A 49 0.02 -1.67 -0.38
C GLN A 49 0.17 -1.59 -1.91
N GLY A 50 -0.41 -0.53 -2.49
CA GLY A 50 -0.01 0.00 -3.79
C GLY A 50 -0.87 -0.34 -5.01
N THR A 51 -2.18 -0.33 -4.87
CA THR A 51 -3.11 -0.26 -6.02
C THR A 51 -3.57 1.17 -6.24
N ARG A 52 -3.98 1.58 -7.44
CA ARG A 52 -4.40 2.97 -7.64
C ARG A 52 -5.83 3.17 -7.09
N LEU A 53 -6.17 4.44 -6.89
CA LEU A 53 -7.54 4.91 -6.64
C LEU A 53 -8.18 5.43 -7.94
N HIS A 54 -7.49 5.31 -9.07
CA HIS A 54 -7.89 5.90 -10.35
C HIS A 54 -8.22 4.80 -11.39
N GLY A 55 -9.48 4.66 -11.78
CA GLY A 55 -9.83 4.10 -13.09
C GLY A 55 -9.70 5.22 -14.12
N SER A 56 -8.94 5.14 -15.21
CA SER A 56 -8.34 4.03 -15.99
C SER A 56 -6.87 4.34 -16.36
N GLU A 57 -6.09 3.43 -16.95
CA GLU A 57 -6.23 3.09 -18.38
C GLU A 57 -6.81 1.69 -18.71
N ARG A 58 -7.51 1.03 -17.75
CA ARG A 58 -8.92 0.69 -18.01
C ARG A 58 -9.81 0.44 -16.79
N PHE A 59 -9.59 -0.50 -15.87
CA PHE A 59 -10.49 -0.57 -14.70
C PHE A 59 -9.81 -1.21 -13.46
N GLU A 60 -9.67 -0.44 -12.38
CA GLU A 60 -9.45 -0.97 -11.02
C GLU A 60 -10.74 -0.92 -10.20
N PHE A 61 -11.59 0.05 -10.53
CA PHE A 61 -12.99 0.08 -10.14
C PHE A 61 -13.82 0.76 -11.23
N VAL A 62 -15.13 0.60 -11.16
CA VAL A 62 -16.08 1.34 -12.01
C VAL A 62 -17.35 1.67 -11.23
N ASN A 63 -17.74 2.94 -11.27
CA ASN A 63 -19.01 3.41 -10.72
C ASN A 63 -20.15 3.04 -11.67
N VAL A 64 -21.18 2.38 -11.15
CA VAL A 64 -22.32 1.86 -11.90
C VAL A 64 -23.61 2.44 -11.32
N PRO A 65 -24.40 3.18 -12.12
CA PRO A 65 -25.73 3.61 -11.68
C PRO A 65 -26.66 2.39 -11.52
N LEU A 66 -27.30 2.29 -10.36
CA LEU A 66 -28.18 1.16 -9.98
C LEU A 66 -29.40 1.02 -10.91
N THR A 67 -29.83 2.12 -11.51
CA THR A 67 -30.99 2.17 -12.43
C THR A 67 -30.73 1.53 -13.80
N THR A 68 -29.48 1.20 -14.13
CA THR A 68 -29.11 0.67 -15.44
C THR A 68 -29.18 -0.85 -15.56
N VAL A 69 -29.69 -1.53 -14.53
CA VAL A 69 -29.68 -2.99 -14.45
C VAL A 69 -30.65 -3.63 -15.46
N GLU A 70 -30.13 -4.61 -16.19
CA GLU A 70 -30.86 -5.47 -17.11
C GLU A 70 -30.63 -6.93 -16.66
N ALA A 71 -31.59 -7.51 -15.94
CA ALA A 71 -31.53 -8.89 -15.46
C ALA A 71 -32.41 -9.83 -16.30
N PRO A 72 -31.93 -11.04 -16.66
CA PRO A 72 -32.67 -11.97 -17.51
C PRO A 72 -33.96 -12.46 -16.83
N SER A 73 -35.04 -12.54 -17.61
CA SER A 73 -36.29 -13.16 -17.15
C SER A 73 -36.12 -14.67 -17.05
N PRO A 74 -36.71 -15.35 -16.04
CA PRO A 74 -36.78 -16.80 -16.02
C PRO A 74 -37.55 -17.32 -17.23
N VAL A 75 -37.23 -18.55 -17.66
CA VAL A 75 -38.03 -19.25 -18.67
C VAL A 75 -39.48 -19.38 -18.18
N GLY A 76 -40.45 -19.04 -19.03
CA GLY A 76 -41.87 -19.13 -18.67
C GLY A 76 -42.41 -17.90 -17.91
N SER A 77 -41.71 -16.77 -17.90
CA SER A 77 -42.15 -15.54 -17.21
C SER A 77 -41.66 -14.27 -17.92
N LYS A 78 -42.45 -13.20 -17.84
CA LYS A 78 -42.06 -11.85 -18.25
C LYS A 78 -41.82 -10.98 -17.02
N CYS A 79 -40.60 -10.47 -16.88
CA CYS A 79 -40.22 -9.58 -15.77
C CYS A 79 -40.08 -8.13 -16.22
N THR A 80 -40.36 -7.20 -15.29
CA THR A 80 -40.05 -5.77 -15.45
C THR A 80 -38.54 -5.52 -15.51
N SER A 81 -38.16 -4.29 -15.87
CA SER A 81 -36.81 -3.79 -15.58
C SER A 81 -36.48 -4.00 -14.10
N GLY A 82 -35.25 -4.43 -13.83
CA GLY A 82 -34.80 -4.64 -12.46
C GLY A 82 -34.57 -3.33 -11.74
N LEU A 83 -34.67 -3.37 -10.41
CA LEU A 83 -34.16 -2.32 -9.53
C LEU A 83 -32.98 -2.92 -8.75
N ALA A 84 -31.77 -2.40 -8.99
CA ALA A 84 -30.60 -2.83 -8.23
C ALA A 84 -30.48 -2.04 -6.92
N SER A 85 -29.88 -2.67 -5.92
CA SER A 85 -29.47 -2.05 -4.66
C SER A 85 -28.23 -2.75 -4.13
N VAL A 86 -27.39 -2.04 -3.36
CA VAL A 86 -26.28 -2.64 -2.61
C VAL A 86 -26.46 -2.38 -1.12
N ALA A 87 -26.49 -3.44 -0.32
CA ALA A 87 -26.60 -3.35 1.14
C ALA A 87 -25.73 -4.44 1.79
N GLY A 88 -24.88 -4.06 2.76
CA GLY A 88 -24.00 -5.02 3.44
C GLY A 88 -23.07 -5.81 2.49
N GLY A 89 -22.58 -5.17 1.43
CA GLY A 89 -21.76 -5.82 0.39
C GLY A 89 -22.54 -6.73 -0.57
N ARG A 90 -23.87 -6.76 -0.48
CA ARG A 90 -24.74 -7.61 -1.29
C ARG A 90 -25.34 -6.81 -2.44
N LEU A 91 -25.01 -7.21 -3.67
CA LEU A 91 -25.71 -6.73 -4.85
C LEU A 91 -27.02 -7.50 -5.01
N LEU A 92 -28.13 -6.79 -4.94
CA LEU A 92 -29.47 -7.35 -5.04
C LEU A 92 -30.20 -6.69 -6.20
N VAL A 93 -30.88 -7.48 -7.02
CA VAL A 93 -31.77 -7.00 -8.08
C VAL A 93 -33.18 -7.48 -7.82
N THR A 94 -34.14 -6.55 -7.75
CA THR A 94 -35.56 -6.85 -7.57
C THR A 94 -36.29 -6.70 -8.89
N GLN A 95 -37.10 -7.69 -9.26
CA GLN A 95 -37.95 -7.66 -10.46
C GLN A 95 -39.39 -8.02 -10.10
N SER A 96 -40.35 -7.50 -10.85
CA SER A 96 -41.74 -7.96 -10.82
C SER A 96 -41.99 -8.85 -12.03
N CYS A 97 -42.36 -10.10 -11.83
CA CYS A 97 -42.49 -11.11 -12.87
C CYS A 97 -43.92 -11.64 -12.96
N THR A 98 -44.42 -11.83 -14.17
CA THR A 98 -45.71 -12.45 -14.46
C THR A 98 -45.47 -13.77 -15.22
N PRO A 99 -46.05 -14.90 -14.78
CA PRO A 99 -45.95 -16.16 -15.50
C PRO A 99 -46.57 -16.09 -16.91
N ASP A 100 -46.04 -16.87 -17.83
CA ASP A 100 -46.62 -17.04 -19.16
C ASP A 100 -48.00 -17.72 -19.04
N GLY A 101 -49.04 -17.06 -19.56
CA GLY A 101 -50.45 -17.47 -19.37
C GLY A 101 -51.26 -16.55 -18.46
N GLY A 102 -50.63 -15.53 -17.86
CA GLY A 102 -51.28 -14.59 -16.95
C GLY A 102 -51.34 -15.12 -15.52
N GLY A 103 -51.46 -14.21 -14.55
CA GLY A 103 -51.44 -14.58 -13.14
C GLY A 103 -51.01 -13.43 -12.23
N ILE A 104 -50.78 -13.77 -10.95
CA ILE A 104 -50.36 -12.82 -9.93
C ILE A 104 -48.92 -12.39 -10.21
N VAL A 105 -48.67 -11.08 -10.15
CA VAL A 105 -47.31 -10.52 -10.25
C VAL A 105 -46.50 -10.92 -9.02
N LEU A 106 -45.41 -11.64 -9.22
CA LEU A 106 -44.50 -12.09 -8.16
C LEU A 106 -43.28 -11.18 -8.09
N LYS A 107 -42.88 -10.79 -6.88
CA LYS A 107 -41.58 -10.15 -6.65
C LYS A 107 -40.49 -11.21 -6.65
N ARG A 108 -39.50 -11.04 -7.51
CA ARG A 108 -38.30 -11.88 -7.62
C ARG A 108 -37.10 -11.09 -7.11
N PHE A 109 -36.30 -11.73 -6.27
CA PHE A 109 -35.03 -11.23 -5.77
C PHE A 109 -33.90 -12.03 -6.40
N VAL A 110 -32.94 -11.35 -7.02
CA VAL A 110 -31.80 -11.95 -7.71
C VAL A 110 -30.52 -11.48 -7.02
N GLU A 111 -29.75 -12.43 -6.51
CA GLU A 111 -28.51 -12.20 -5.77
C GLU A 111 -27.54 -13.37 -6.02
N GLY A 112 -26.24 -13.13 -5.83
CA GLY A 112 -25.23 -14.18 -5.83
C GLY A 112 -25.20 -14.92 -7.17
N PRO A 113 -25.13 -16.27 -7.19
CA PRO A 113 -25.08 -17.05 -8.43
C PRO A 113 -26.21 -16.74 -9.43
N ALA A 114 -27.37 -16.29 -8.95
CA ALA A 114 -28.51 -15.94 -9.80
C ALA A 114 -28.28 -14.65 -10.61
N LEU A 115 -27.27 -13.83 -10.28
CA LEU A 115 -26.91 -12.63 -11.04
C LEU A 115 -26.14 -12.93 -12.32
N LYS A 116 -25.72 -14.18 -12.58
CA LYS A 116 -25.08 -14.56 -13.84
C LYS A 116 -25.98 -14.17 -15.04
N GLY A 117 -25.39 -13.48 -16.02
CA GLY A 117 -26.07 -12.95 -17.19
C GLY A 117 -26.76 -11.59 -16.98
N THR A 118 -26.80 -11.07 -15.75
CA THR A 118 -27.25 -9.70 -15.48
C THR A 118 -26.25 -8.72 -16.07
N SER A 119 -26.74 -7.63 -16.64
CA SER A 119 -25.89 -6.56 -17.16
C SER A 119 -26.24 -5.19 -16.60
N PHE A 120 -25.28 -4.28 -16.64
CA PHE A 120 -25.38 -2.89 -16.21
C PHE A 120 -24.75 -1.99 -17.27
N ARG A 121 -24.97 -0.68 -17.17
CA ARG A 121 -24.29 0.32 -18.01
C ARG A 121 -23.58 1.33 -17.14
N ALA A 122 -22.29 1.50 -17.35
CA ALA A 122 -21.48 2.45 -16.58
C ALA A 122 -20.95 3.57 -17.49
N PRO A 123 -20.91 4.83 -17.00
CA PRO A 123 -20.15 5.87 -17.66
C PRO A 123 -18.65 5.60 -17.48
N PHE A 124 -17.88 5.68 -18.56
CA PHE A 124 -16.46 5.43 -18.57
C PHE A 124 -15.77 6.19 -19.72
N GLU A 125 -14.77 7.02 -19.41
CA GLU A 125 -14.04 7.85 -20.38
C GLU A 125 -14.96 8.63 -21.34
N GLY A 126 -16.07 9.19 -20.82
CA GLY A 126 -17.05 9.93 -21.60
C GLY A 126 -17.99 9.07 -22.47
N ARG A 127 -17.97 7.74 -22.32
CA ARG A 127 -18.80 6.79 -23.07
C ARG A 127 -19.63 5.93 -22.11
N SER A 128 -20.61 5.21 -22.64
CA SER A 128 -21.34 4.18 -21.87
C SER A 128 -20.78 2.80 -22.21
N VAL A 129 -20.41 2.02 -21.20
CA VAL A 129 -19.88 0.66 -21.34
C VAL A 129 -20.87 -0.33 -20.74
N LYS A 130 -21.21 -1.39 -21.49
CA LYS A 130 -22.04 -2.47 -20.98
C LYS A 130 -21.18 -3.40 -20.13
N LEU A 131 -21.62 -3.70 -18.91
CA LEU A 131 -20.95 -4.58 -17.97
C LEU A 131 -21.82 -5.83 -17.77
N THR A 132 -21.35 -7.01 -18.15
CA THR A 132 -22.11 -8.26 -18.05
C THR A 132 -21.47 -9.19 -17.02
N VAL A 133 -22.25 -9.66 -16.05
CA VAL A 133 -21.81 -10.64 -15.05
C VAL A 133 -21.71 -12.02 -15.70
N ALA A 134 -20.49 -12.49 -15.93
CA ALA A 134 -20.21 -13.78 -16.56
C ALA A 134 -20.15 -14.94 -15.56
N GLU A 135 -19.65 -14.67 -14.36
CA GLU A 135 -19.46 -15.66 -13.29
C GLU A 135 -19.68 -15.00 -11.93
N VAL A 136 -20.19 -15.78 -10.97
CA VAL A 136 -20.33 -15.36 -9.58
C VAL A 136 -19.89 -16.51 -8.69
N ARG A 137 -19.06 -16.21 -7.70
CA ARG A 137 -18.61 -17.20 -6.71
C ARG A 137 -18.49 -16.57 -5.33
N CYS A 138 -18.37 -17.43 -4.32
CA CYS A 138 -18.10 -16.97 -2.97
C CYS A 138 -16.72 -16.33 -2.94
N HIS A 139 -16.62 -15.15 -2.34
CA HIS A 139 -15.35 -14.46 -2.20
C HIS A 139 -14.48 -15.15 -1.15
N GLU A 140 -13.18 -15.22 -1.44
CA GLU A 140 -12.17 -15.76 -0.53
C GLU A 140 -11.37 -14.58 0.03
N ASP A 141 -11.60 -14.25 1.30
CA ASP A 141 -10.88 -13.18 2.00
C ASP A 141 -9.37 -13.43 2.02
N ILE A 142 -8.59 -12.36 1.82
CA ILE A 142 -7.13 -12.36 2.02
C ILE A 142 -6.77 -12.80 3.45
N THR A 143 -7.54 -12.31 4.44
CA THR A 143 -7.34 -12.68 5.84
C THR A 143 -8.20 -13.87 6.21
N LEU A 144 -7.57 -14.99 6.54
CA LEU A 144 -8.27 -16.16 7.07
C LEU A 144 -8.77 -15.93 8.51
N PRO A 145 -9.89 -16.57 8.92
CA PRO A 145 -10.68 -17.54 8.15
C PRO A 145 -11.71 -16.89 7.21
N THR A 146 -11.80 -17.37 5.98
CA THR A 146 -12.90 -17.04 5.05
C THR A 146 -14.21 -17.66 5.52
N SER A 147 -15.32 -16.93 5.41
CA SER A 147 -16.65 -17.49 5.68
C SER A 147 -17.31 -18.06 4.43
N ALA A 148 -17.88 -19.26 4.52
CA ALA A 148 -18.67 -19.82 3.43
C ALA A 148 -19.92 -18.96 3.15
N CYS A 149 -20.31 -18.81 1.88
CA CYS A 149 -21.48 -18.04 1.46
C CYS A 149 -22.81 -18.78 1.70
N THR A 150 -23.09 -19.10 2.96
CA THR A 150 -24.44 -19.50 3.41
C THR A 150 -25.35 -18.28 3.46
N ALA A 151 -26.66 -18.48 3.39
CA ALA A 151 -27.63 -17.39 3.50
C ALA A 151 -27.44 -16.59 4.81
N GLU A 152 -27.15 -17.29 5.91
CA GLU A 152 -26.87 -16.68 7.22
C GLU A 152 -25.61 -15.80 7.19
N ASN A 153 -24.49 -16.33 6.67
CA ASN A 153 -23.24 -15.58 6.63
C ASN A 153 -23.31 -14.37 5.70
N VAL A 154 -23.98 -14.52 4.55
CA VAL A 154 -24.19 -13.40 3.61
C VAL A 154 -25.10 -12.34 4.22
N GLN A 155 -26.20 -12.73 4.88
CA GLN A 155 -27.09 -11.77 5.56
C GLN A 155 -26.42 -11.06 6.73
N ALA A 156 -25.55 -11.76 7.47
CA ALA A 156 -24.76 -11.19 8.55
C ALA A 156 -23.57 -10.34 8.08
N GLY A 157 -23.32 -10.26 6.77
CA GLY A 157 -22.17 -9.56 6.19
C GLY A 157 -20.82 -10.23 6.47
N LYS A 158 -20.82 -11.50 6.91
CA LYS A 158 -19.62 -12.31 7.17
C LYS A 158 -19.04 -12.93 5.91
N ALA A 159 -19.87 -13.15 4.88
CA ALA A 159 -19.48 -13.67 3.59
C ALA A 159 -20.06 -12.80 2.47
N ARG A 160 -19.41 -12.80 1.31
CA ARG A 160 -19.80 -11.95 0.18
C ARG A 160 -19.55 -12.65 -1.15
N TRP A 161 -20.26 -12.19 -2.17
CA TRP A 161 -20.11 -12.67 -3.54
C TRP A 161 -19.11 -11.79 -4.30
N GLU A 162 -18.32 -12.42 -5.17
CA GLU A 162 -17.49 -11.72 -6.15
C GLU A 162 -17.88 -12.10 -7.57
N TYR A 163 -17.64 -11.18 -8.50
CA TYR A 163 -18.22 -11.18 -9.83
C TYR A 163 -17.14 -11.10 -10.90
N ARG A 164 -17.11 -12.07 -11.81
CA ARG A 164 -16.37 -11.90 -13.06
C ARG A 164 -17.25 -11.09 -14.00
N VAL A 165 -16.81 -9.88 -14.32
CA VAL A 165 -17.57 -8.95 -15.16
C VAL A 165 -16.83 -8.75 -16.49
N ILE A 166 -17.57 -8.83 -17.59
CA ILE A 166 -17.06 -8.52 -18.94
C ILE A 166 -17.56 -7.12 -19.32
N ALA A 167 -16.64 -6.25 -19.67
CA ALA A 167 -16.91 -4.91 -20.17
C ALA A 167 -16.92 -4.94 -21.71
N SER A 168 -18.01 -4.48 -22.31
CA SER A 168 -18.20 -4.39 -23.77
C SER A 168 -18.34 -2.90 -24.16
N PRO A 169 -17.23 -2.19 -24.44
CA PRO A 169 -17.29 -0.83 -24.99
C PRO A 169 -17.79 -0.87 -26.43
N ALA A 170 -18.62 0.10 -26.84
CA ALA A 170 -19.28 0.10 -28.16
C ALA A 170 -18.32 -0.05 -29.36
N ASP A 171 -17.07 0.43 -29.23
CA ASP A 171 -16.09 0.49 -30.33
C ASP A 171 -14.89 -0.46 -30.14
N LYS A 172 -14.89 -1.31 -29.10
CA LYS A 172 -13.74 -2.14 -28.75
C LYS A 172 -14.16 -3.57 -28.47
N GLN A 173 -13.19 -4.48 -28.57
CA GLN A 173 -13.38 -5.86 -28.17
C GLN A 173 -13.79 -5.94 -26.70
N GLU A 174 -14.61 -6.93 -26.37
CA GLU A 174 -14.96 -7.24 -24.99
C GLU A 174 -13.71 -7.56 -24.17
N ILE A 175 -13.62 -7.00 -22.97
CA ILE A 175 -12.50 -7.17 -22.06
C ILE A 175 -12.99 -7.56 -20.68
N ALA A 176 -12.18 -8.30 -19.93
CA ALA A 176 -12.44 -8.52 -18.51
C ALA A 176 -12.38 -7.17 -17.77
N LEU A 177 -13.32 -6.94 -16.85
CA LEU A 177 -13.33 -5.74 -16.02
C LEU A 177 -12.08 -5.67 -15.14
N CYS A 178 -11.62 -6.81 -14.59
CA CYS A 178 -10.49 -6.84 -13.66
C CYS A 178 -9.30 -7.64 -14.21
N PRO A 179 -8.56 -7.12 -15.22
CA PRO A 179 -7.52 -7.88 -15.91
C PRO A 179 -6.23 -8.04 -15.09
N THR A 180 -5.97 -7.16 -14.12
CA THR A 180 -4.73 -7.13 -13.33
C THR A 180 -4.86 -7.78 -11.95
N GLY A 181 -6.07 -8.08 -11.47
CA GLY A 181 -6.34 -8.72 -10.18
C GLY A 181 -6.61 -10.23 -10.30
N SER A 182 -7.52 -10.75 -9.47
CA SER A 182 -7.99 -12.15 -9.55
C SER A 182 -8.90 -12.44 -10.76
N GLY A 183 -9.28 -11.41 -11.51
CA GLY A 183 -10.33 -11.50 -12.54
C GLY A 183 -11.74 -11.24 -12.01
N TYR A 184 -11.90 -11.03 -10.70
CA TYR A 184 -13.19 -10.78 -10.05
C TYR A 184 -13.26 -9.38 -9.43
N ALA A 185 -14.48 -8.89 -9.26
CA ALA A 185 -14.79 -7.65 -8.57
C ALA A 185 -15.74 -7.88 -7.39
N LEU A 186 -15.59 -7.09 -6.34
CA LEU A 186 -16.55 -6.94 -5.26
C LEU A 186 -17.53 -5.81 -5.59
N ALA A 187 -18.79 -5.97 -5.18
CA ALA A 187 -19.78 -4.90 -5.25
C ALA A 187 -19.75 -4.07 -3.96
N VAL A 188 -19.54 -2.77 -4.10
CA VAL A 188 -19.31 -1.83 -2.99
C VAL A 188 -20.36 -0.72 -3.07
N PRO A 189 -21.01 -0.33 -1.96
CA PRO A 189 -22.02 0.72 -2.00
C PRO A 189 -21.42 2.09 -2.34
N ASN A 190 -22.24 2.93 -2.97
CA ASN A 190 -21.91 4.28 -3.42
C ASN A 190 -20.84 4.35 -4.52
N ALA A 191 -20.55 5.59 -4.96
CA ALA A 191 -19.55 5.88 -5.97
C ALA A 191 -18.23 6.32 -5.34
N TRP A 192 -17.14 6.16 -6.09
CA TRP A 192 -15.82 6.67 -5.72
C TRP A 192 -15.36 7.76 -6.68
N SER A 193 -14.83 8.84 -6.15
CA SER A 193 -14.16 9.85 -6.96
C SER A 193 -12.88 9.27 -7.55
N THR A 194 -12.42 9.80 -8.68
CA THR A 194 -11.11 9.44 -9.21
C THR A 194 -10.02 9.77 -8.20
N SER A 195 -10.14 10.86 -7.45
CA SER A 195 -9.19 11.22 -6.40
C SER A 195 -9.31 10.32 -5.16
N GLY A 196 -10.13 9.26 -5.17
CA GLY A 196 -10.20 8.25 -4.12
C GLY A 196 -11.12 8.59 -2.94
N ASP A 197 -12.05 9.51 -3.11
CA ASP A 197 -13.05 9.83 -2.08
C ASP A 197 -14.29 8.97 -2.27
N LEU A 198 -14.73 8.34 -1.19
CA LEU A 198 -16.05 7.74 -1.14
C LEU A 198 -17.12 8.84 -1.20
N LEU A 199 -17.85 8.89 -2.31
CA LEU A 199 -18.94 9.83 -2.55
C LEU A 199 -20.24 9.23 -2.02
N THR A 200 -20.90 9.89 -1.06
CA THR A 200 -22.21 9.46 -0.53
C THR A 200 -23.31 9.66 -1.57
N ASN A 201 -23.33 8.78 -2.57
CA ASN A 201 -24.30 8.76 -3.65
C ASN A 201 -24.97 7.38 -3.70
N HIS A 202 -26.19 7.30 -3.16
CA HIS A 202 -26.94 6.05 -3.05
C HIS A 202 -27.52 5.53 -4.37
N ASP A 203 -27.44 6.32 -5.46
CA ASP A 203 -27.91 5.90 -6.79
C ASP A 203 -26.85 5.07 -7.55
N TYR A 204 -25.66 4.94 -6.97
CA TYR A 204 -24.53 4.24 -7.56
C TYR A 204 -24.03 3.14 -6.63
N PHE A 205 -23.44 2.13 -7.25
CA PHE A 205 -22.53 1.22 -6.59
C PHE A 205 -21.23 1.14 -7.39
N THR A 206 -20.22 0.51 -6.82
CA THR A 206 -18.91 0.37 -7.43
C THR A 206 -18.55 -1.10 -7.56
N PHE A 207 -18.13 -1.53 -8.75
CA PHE A 207 -17.36 -2.77 -8.87
C PHE A 207 -15.90 -2.44 -8.58
N ALA A 208 -15.32 -3.05 -7.54
CA ALA A 208 -13.92 -2.89 -7.16
C ALA A 208 -13.15 -4.19 -7.39
N CYS A 209 -12.06 -4.16 -8.15
CA CYS A 209 -11.33 -5.36 -8.53
C CYS A 209 -10.59 -6.00 -7.36
N ALA A 210 -10.83 -7.28 -7.11
CA ALA A 210 -10.16 -8.03 -6.06
C ALA A 210 -8.70 -8.36 -6.44
N PRO A 211 -7.77 -8.35 -5.47
CA PRO A 211 -6.38 -8.71 -5.72
C PRO A 211 -6.23 -10.22 -5.99
N ARG A 212 -5.09 -10.62 -6.55
CA ARG A 212 -4.70 -12.03 -6.71
C ARG A 212 -3.60 -12.40 -5.72
N ASP A 213 -3.62 -13.62 -5.20
CA ASP A 213 -2.51 -14.17 -4.42
C ASP A 213 -1.44 -14.75 -5.37
N GLU A 214 -0.24 -14.17 -5.33
CA GLU A 214 0.98 -14.70 -5.94
C GLU A 214 1.93 -15.33 -4.91
N GLY A 215 1.47 -15.44 -3.66
CA GLY A 215 2.21 -16.04 -2.57
C GLY A 215 2.27 -17.56 -2.64
N VAL A 216 2.82 -18.13 -1.57
CA VAL A 216 2.84 -19.58 -1.34
C VAL A 216 2.01 -19.90 -0.11
N SER A 217 1.57 -21.16 0.03
CA SER A 217 0.78 -21.59 1.19
C SER A 217 1.45 -21.19 2.52
N GLY A 218 0.70 -20.47 3.37
CA GLY A 218 1.17 -19.93 4.66
C GLY A 218 1.96 -18.61 4.59
N LYS A 219 2.24 -18.10 3.38
CA LYS A 219 2.90 -16.81 3.12
C LYS A 219 2.24 -16.14 1.91
N PRO A 220 0.98 -15.71 2.03
CA PRO A 220 0.28 -15.10 0.91
C PRO A 220 0.94 -13.76 0.52
N PHE A 221 0.81 -13.39 -0.74
CA PHE A 221 1.37 -12.17 -1.32
C PHE A 221 0.41 -11.64 -2.37
N PHE A 222 -0.34 -10.61 -2.01
CA PHE A 222 -1.43 -10.11 -2.83
C PHE A 222 -0.99 -8.95 -3.71
N VAL A 223 -1.24 -9.07 -5.01
CA VAL A 223 -0.94 -8.04 -6.01
C VAL A 223 -2.14 -7.82 -6.92
N GLY A 224 -2.15 -6.70 -7.62
CA GLY A 224 -3.22 -6.25 -8.50
C GLY A 224 -4.50 -5.90 -7.75
N GLY A 225 -5.58 -5.71 -8.51
CA GLY A 225 -6.87 -5.24 -7.97
C GLY A 225 -6.88 -3.74 -7.67
N GLY A 226 -7.89 -3.30 -6.93
CA GLY A 226 -8.04 -1.91 -6.45
C GLY A 226 -8.06 -1.85 -4.92
N VAL A 227 -7.60 -0.73 -4.34
CA VAL A 227 -7.51 -0.59 -2.87
C VAL A 227 -8.86 -0.69 -2.18
N ILE A 228 -9.94 -0.33 -2.87
CA ILE A 228 -11.31 -0.48 -2.38
C ILE A 228 -11.58 -1.95 -2.03
N ALA A 229 -11.21 -2.90 -2.89
CA ALA A 229 -11.40 -4.32 -2.58
C ALA A 229 -10.43 -4.80 -1.49
N LYS A 230 -9.15 -4.43 -1.59
CA LYS A 230 -8.14 -4.78 -0.58
C LYS A 230 -8.56 -4.38 0.83
N CYS A 231 -9.13 -3.19 1.00
CA CYS A 231 -9.59 -2.71 2.31
C CYS A 231 -10.78 -3.50 2.87
N ILE A 232 -11.66 -4.03 2.02
CA ILE A 232 -12.71 -4.95 2.46
C ILE A 232 -12.05 -6.24 2.97
N ASP A 233 -11.07 -6.76 2.23
CA ASP A 233 -10.35 -8.00 2.56
C ASP A 233 -9.47 -7.85 3.81
N TRP A 234 -9.12 -6.62 4.18
CA TRP A 234 -8.43 -6.28 5.43
C TRP A 234 -9.38 -6.10 6.62
N GLY A 235 -10.68 -6.29 6.44
CA GLY A 235 -11.70 -6.17 7.49
C GLY A 235 -12.32 -4.77 7.62
N TYR A 236 -11.97 -3.82 6.75
CA TYR A 236 -12.49 -2.46 6.76
C TYR A 236 -13.60 -2.30 5.72
N ALA A 237 -14.59 -3.18 5.69
CA ALA A 237 -15.68 -3.05 4.73
C ALA A 237 -16.50 -1.76 4.97
N PRO A 238 -17.00 -1.06 3.94
CA PRO A 238 -17.76 0.19 4.09
C PRO A 238 -19.23 -0.03 4.54
N TRP A 239 -19.48 -1.09 5.29
CA TRP A 239 -20.79 -1.45 5.87
C TRP A 239 -20.58 -2.08 7.25
N ALA A 240 -21.53 -1.85 8.15
CA ALA A 240 -21.47 -2.28 9.55
C ALA A 240 -21.41 -3.81 9.76
N GLY A 241 -21.96 -4.60 8.82
CA GLY A 241 -22.13 -6.04 9.02
C GLY A 241 -22.94 -6.35 10.29
N ALA A 242 -22.62 -7.46 10.96
CA ALA A 242 -23.21 -7.83 12.26
C ALA A 242 -22.55 -7.14 13.47
N THR A 243 -21.67 -6.16 13.25
CA THR A 243 -21.01 -5.43 14.34
C THR A 243 -21.91 -4.30 14.89
N SER A 244 -21.59 -3.78 16.07
CA SER A 244 -22.30 -2.62 16.66
C SER A 244 -21.93 -1.27 16.02
N THR A 245 -21.13 -1.29 14.95
CA THR A 245 -20.66 -0.10 14.24
C THR A 245 -21.76 0.45 13.32
N SER A 246 -21.85 1.76 13.11
CA SER A 246 -22.78 2.31 12.10
C SER A 246 -22.17 2.26 10.70
N ASP A 247 -22.99 2.22 9.65
CA ASP A 247 -22.50 2.29 8.25
C ASP A 247 -21.66 3.55 8.00
N THR A 248 -21.95 4.66 8.69
CA THR A 248 -21.13 5.87 8.61
C THR A 248 -19.71 5.64 9.13
N ILE A 249 -19.58 5.02 10.32
CA ILE A 249 -18.27 4.71 10.90
C ILE A 249 -17.53 3.69 10.03
N ALA A 250 -18.21 2.67 9.53
CA ALA A 250 -17.62 1.68 8.63
C ALA A 250 -17.06 2.34 7.35
N ARG A 251 -17.81 3.28 6.76
CA ARG A 251 -17.36 4.06 5.60
C ARG A 251 -16.14 4.93 5.88
N GLU A 252 -16.07 5.57 7.04
CA GLU A 252 -14.92 6.40 7.44
C GLU A 252 -13.66 5.55 7.63
N TYR A 253 -13.80 4.40 8.28
CA TYR A 253 -12.72 3.42 8.44
C TYR A 253 -12.25 2.85 7.10
N HIS A 254 -13.19 2.58 6.19
CA HIS A 254 -12.87 2.16 4.84
C HIS A 254 -12.12 3.26 4.08
N GLN A 255 -12.55 4.51 4.17
CA GLN A 255 -11.85 5.67 3.59
C GLN A 255 -10.43 5.80 4.15
N LEU A 256 -10.26 5.70 5.48
CA LEU A 256 -8.93 5.69 6.12
C LEU A 256 -8.04 4.58 5.58
N CYS A 257 -8.58 3.36 5.51
CA CYS A 257 -7.87 2.21 4.98
C CYS A 257 -7.40 2.48 3.55
N THR A 258 -8.27 3.01 2.68
CA THR A 258 -7.90 3.23 1.27
C THR A 258 -6.77 4.25 1.14
N ARG A 259 -6.78 5.35 1.91
CA ARG A 259 -5.70 6.35 1.91
C ARG A 259 -4.38 5.81 2.45
N MET A 260 -4.43 5.06 3.54
CA MET A 260 -3.27 4.38 4.09
C MET A 260 -2.70 3.33 3.13
N ALA A 261 -3.56 2.57 2.45
CA ALA A 261 -3.17 1.50 1.53
C ALA A 261 -2.43 2.02 0.30
N VAL A 262 -2.69 3.26 -0.11
CA VAL A 262 -1.95 3.95 -1.18
C VAL A 262 -0.89 4.91 -0.64
N ALA A 263 -0.75 5.04 0.67
CA ALA A 263 0.08 6.04 1.32
C ALA A 263 -0.16 7.46 0.78
N ASP A 264 -1.42 7.86 0.62
CA ASP A 264 -1.79 9.17 0.08
C ASP A 264 -1.66 10.26 1.15
N TYR A 265 -0.41 10.59 1.48
CA TYR A 265 -0.10 11.54 2.54
C TYR A 265 -0.64 12.94 2.26
N CYS A 266 -0.77 13.27 0.97
CA CYS A 266 -1.23 14.56 0.48
C CYS A 266 -2.75 14.61 0.29
N GLY A 267 -3.46 13.49 0.42
CA GLY A 267 -4.89 13.35 0.16
C GLY A 267 -5.32 13.83 -1.23
N GLU A 268 -4.51 13.53 -2.26
CA GLU A 268 -4.74 13.91 -3.66
C GLU A 268 -5.31 12.76 -4.51
N GLY A 269 -5.43 11.55 -3.94
CA GLY A 269 -5.77 10.33 -4.68
C GLY A 269 -4.58 9.61 -5.27
N ARG A 270 -3.36 10.09 -5.01
CA ARG A 270 -2.14 9.58 -5.61
C ARG A 270 -1.48 8.56 -4.71
N SER A 271 -1.02 7.47 -5.31
CA SER A 271 -0.32 6.42 -4.58
C SER A 271 1.15 6.78 -4.41
N ASN A 272 1.62 6.83 -3.16
CA ASN A 272 3.05 6.90 -2.82
C ASN A 272 3.66 5.52 -2.53
N THR A 273 2.93 4.46 -2.87
CA THR A 273 3.38 3.06 -2.82
C THR A 273 3.17 2.38 -4.17
N LEU A 274 3.93 1.31 -4.43
CA LEU A 274 3.72 0.44 -5.58
C LEU A 274 3.06 -0.87 -5.15
N ASP A 275 2.37 -1.49 -6.09
CA ASP A 275 1.70 -2.76 -5.83
C ASP A 275 2.69 -3.81 -5.32
N GLY A 276 2.26 -4.60 -4.34
CA GLY A 276 3.12 -5.56 -3.68
C GLY A 276 3.96 -4.98 -2.54
N THR A 277 3.77 -3.72 -2.10
CA THR A 277 4.55 -3.12 -1.00
C THR A 277 4.04 -3.59 0.37
N PRO A 278 4.69 -4.52 1.10
CA PRO A 278 4.31 -4.87 2.47
C PRO A 278 4.06 -3.69 3.43
N LEU A 279 3.01 -3.88 4.22
CA LEU A 279 2.49 -3.00 5.24
C LEU A 279 2.00 -3.84 6.41
N ALA A 280 2.35 -3.41 7.61
CA ALA A 280 1.74 -3.82 8.86
C ALA A 280 0.91 -2.65 9.37
N PHE A 281 -0.33 -2.88 9.78
CA PHE A 281 -1.15 -1.79 10.31
C PHE A 281 -2.18 -2.30 11.29
N MET A 282 -2.72 -1.37 12.06
CA MET A 282 -3.67 -1.65 13.13
C MET A 282 -4.56 -0.45 13.40
N GLY A 283 -5.74 -0.69 13.97
CA GLY A 283 -6.62 0.34 14.49
C GLY A 283 -6.26 0.77 15.92
N PRO A 284 -7.16 1.53 16.58
CA PRO A 284 -6.86 2.22 17.83
C PRO A 284 -6.64 1.28 19.02
N GLU A 285 -7.34 0.16 19.13
CA GLU A 285 -7.24 -0.74 20.29
C GLU A 285 -5.87 -1.44 20.31
N HIS A 286 -5.47 -2.02 19.18
CA HIS A 286 -4.16 -2.67 19.05
C HIS A 286 -3.02 -1.63 19.11
N ALA A 287 -3.21 -0.45 18.52
CA ALA A 287 -2.24 0.64 18.64
C ALA A 287 -2.03 1.06 20.10
N ALA A 288 -3.12 1.20 20.88
CA ALA A 288 -3.04 1.52 22.30
C ALA A 288 -2.34 0.41 23.10
N ALA A 289 -2.60 -0.86 22.77
CA ALA A 289 -1.98 -2.00 23.45
C ALA A 289 -0.44 -2.04 23.30
N ILE A 290 0.10 -1.57 22.17
CA ILE A 290 1.55 -1.49 21.93
C ILE A 290 2.16 -0.12 22.27
N SER A 291 1.36 0.83 22.75
CA SER A 291 1.78 2.21 23.00
C SER A 291 1.72 2.56 24.49
N PRO A 292 2.63 2.03 25.34
CA PRO A 292 2.67 2.39 26.74
C PRO A 292 2.83 3.91 26.86
N LEU A 293 1.99 4.55 27.69
CA LEU A 293 1.92 6.01 27.85
C LEU A 293 1.50 6.78 26.58
N GLY A 294 0.86 6.09 25.62
CA GLY A 294 0.39 6.66 24.35
C GLY A 294 1.49 6.87 23.31
N LYS A 295 2.69 6.31 23.52
CA LYS A 295 3.83 6.42 22.59
C LYS A 295 3.99 5.18 21.73
N LEU A 296 3.85 5.37 20.42
CA LEU A 296 4.06 4.32 19.43
C LEU A 296 5.53 3.89 19.37
N PRO A 297 5.83 2.58 19.27
CA PRO A 297 7.19 2.12 19.02
C PRO A 297 7.65 2.58 17.63
N SER A 298 8.93 2.92 17.49
CA SER A 298 9.50 3.30 16.19
C SER A 298 9.61 2.13 15.21
N THR A 299 9.65 0.89 15.73
CA THR A 299 9.69 -0.35 14.95
C THR A 299 8.94 -1.47 15.65
N LEU A 300 8.24 -2.31 14.89
CA LEU A 300 7.62 -3.55 15.37
C LEU A 300 8.65 -4.68 15.40
N ALA A 301 8.75 -5.37 16.53
CA ALA A 301 9.51 -6.61 16.66
C ALA A 301 8.61 -7.82 16.30
N PRO A 302 9.17 -8.94 15.80
CA PRO A 302 10.57 -9.14 15.39
C PRO A 302 10.86 -8.68 13.95
N ASP A 303 9.82 -8.34 13.19
CA ASP A 303 9.89 -8.21 11.73
C ASP A 303 10.52 -6.89 11.24
N GLY A 304 10.72 -5.92 12.14
CA GLY A 304 11.46 -4.69 11.88
C GLY A 304 10.69 -3.64 11.05
N TYR A 305 9.37 -3.77 10.92
CA TYR A 305 8.53 -2.75 10.26
C TYR A 305 8.62 -1.45 11.04
N ALA A 306 9.03 -0.35 10.39
CA ALA A 306 9.13 0.94 11.05
C ALA A 306 7.83 1.74 10.95
N LEU A 307 7.61 2.59 11.95
CA LEU A 307 6.46 3.47 12.01
C LEU A 307 6.42 4.37 10.79
N GLU A 308 5.34 4.29 10.03
CA GLU A 308 5.17 4.99 8.76
C GLU A 308 4.30 6.23 8.95
N ALA A 309 3.08 6.06 9.44
CA ALA A 309 2.12 7.14 9.59
C ALA A 309 1.01 6.78 10.59
N VAL A 310 0.36 7.83 11.12
CA VAL A 310 -0.91 7.71 11.84
C VAL A 310 -1.96 8.45 11.04
N TRP A 311 -3.09 7.82 10.78
CA TRP A 311 -4.16 8.30 9.90
C TRP A 311 -5.42 8.58 10.72
N THR A 312 -6.08 9.71 10.47
CA THR A 312 -7.36 10.08 11.10
C THR A 312 -8.31 10.69 10.07
N MET A 313 -9.59 10.78 10.45
CA MET A 313 -10.54 11.66 9.76
C MET A 313 -10.38 13.07 10.31
N ASP A 314 -10.11 14.04 9.44
CA ASP A 314 -10.07 15.45 9.83
C ASP A 314 -11.49 16.03 10.08
N ALA A 315 -11.55 17.29 10.51
CA ALA A 315 -12.82 17.97 10.81
C ALA A 315 -13.74 18.13 9.58
N CYS A 316 -13.18 18.04 8.37
CA CYS A 316 -13.93 18.09 7.11
C CYS A 316 -14.42 16.71 6.67
N GLY A 317 -14.10 15.65 7.42
CA GLY A 317 -14.44 14.28 7.05
C GLY A 317 -13.54 13.71 5.95
N LEU A 318 -12.30 14.20 5.83
CA LEU A 318 -11.30 13.64 4.93
C LEU A 318 -10.30 12.78 5.71
N ALA A 319 -9.92 11.64 5.14
CA ALA A 319 -8.88 10.79 5.69
C ALA A 319 -7.49 11.39 5.39
N ARG A 320 -6.72 11.67 6.44
CA ARG A 320 -5.41 12.35 6.36
C ARG A 320 -4.43 11.73 7.35
N PRO A 321 -3.12 11.69 7.04
CA PRO A 321 -2.14 11.42 8.08
C PRO A 321 -2.11 12.61 9.06
N VAL A 322 -1.96 12.34 10.36
CA VAL A 322 -1.69 13.36 11.39
C VAL A 322 -0.21 13.50 11.70
N CYS A 323 0.58 12.52 11.27
CA CYS A 323 2.03 12.51 11.38
C CYS A 323 2.59 11.55 10.34
N LEU A 324 3.88 11.72 10.04
CA LEU A 324 4.69 10.72 9.35
C LEU A 324 5.87 10.34 10.25
N GLY A 325 6.33 9.09 10.16
CA GLY A 325 7.53 8.63 10.86
C GLY A 325 8.75 9.39 10.37
N LYS A 326 9.76 9.57 11.24
CA LYS A 326 10.94 10.39 10.92
C LYS A 326 11.61 9.97 9.60
N LYS A 327 11.81 8.66 9.42
CA LYS A 327 12.47 8.10 8.24
C LYS A 327 11.69 8.36 6.94
N ARG A 328 10.37 8.46 7.02
CA ARG A 328 9.54 8.84 5.88
C ARG A 328 9.70 10.32 5.56
N TRP A 329 9.68 11.18 6.58
CA TRP A 329 9.93 12.61 6.40
C TRP A 329 11.27 12.93 5.73
N ASP A 330 12.32 12.20 6.09
CA ASP A 330 13.66 12.39 5.51
C ASP A 330 13.72 12.01 4.01
N SER A 331 12.80 11.17 3.51
CA SER A 331 12.83 10.68 2.12
C SER A 331 11.77 11.29 1.20
N LEU A 332 10.83 12.09 1.71
CA LEU A 332 9.83 12.77 0.90
C LEU A 332 10.45 13.97 0.18
N ALA A 333 10.38 14.01 -1.15
CA ALA A 333 10.71 15.23 -1.90
C ALA A 333 9.44 16.09 -2.04
N ALA A 334 9.45 17.31 -1.50
CA ALA A 334 8.30 18.22 -1.58
C ALA A 334 7.88 18.57 -3.01
N GLU A 335 8.83 18.68 -3.95
CA GLU A 335 8.53 18.96 -5.36
C GLU A 335 7.80 17.81 -6.08
N GLY A 336 7.81 16.61 -5.48
CA GLY A 336 7.21 15.42 -6.05
C GLY A 336 6.04 14.87 -5.25
N THR A 337 5.93 15.05 -3.93
CA THR A 337 4.95 14.26 -3.14
C THR A 337 3.55 14.85 -3.21
N CYS A 338 3.42 16.16 -2.98
CA CYS A 338 2.15 16.88 -2.92
C CYS A 338 2.18 18.02 -3.92
N LEU A 339 1.39 17.93 -4.99
CA LEU A 339 1.36 18.98 -6.00
C LEU A 339 0.56 20.19 -5.54
N ASP A 340 -0.44 19.96 -4.69
CA ASP A 340 -1.22 21.00 -4.09
C ASP A 340 -0.63 21.34 -2.72
N ALA A 341 0.24 22.35 -2.69
CA ALA A 341 0.82 22.88 -1.46
C ALA A 341 -0.24 23.47 -0.50
N SER A 342 -1.49 23.64 -0.93
CA SER A 342 -2.60 24.02 -0.03
C SER A 342 -3.15 22.84 0.76
N LEU A 343 -2.88 21.60 0.33
CA LEU A 343 -3.23 20.40 1.07
C LEU A 343 -2.24 20.21 2.22
N HIS A 344 -2.79 20.15 3.43
CA HIS A 344 -2.00 19.99 4.65
C HIS A 344 -1.31 18.62 4.67
N ILE A 345 0.01 18.62 4.52
CA ILE A 345 0.85 17.63 5.18
C ILE A 345 0.86 18.00 6.67
N PRO A 346 0.84 17.04 7.62
CA PRO A 346 1.14 17.33 9.02
C PRO A 346 2.30 18.30 9.16
N GLU A 347 2.21 19.25 10.09
CA GLU A 347 3.27 20.23 10.30
C GLU A 347 4.64 19.53 10.35
N THR A 348 5.57 20.01 9.52
CA THR A 348 6.90 19.43 9.26
C THR A 348 7.79 19.23 10.48
N LYS A 349 7.30 19.60 11.68
CA LYS A 349 8.01 19.54 12.96
C LYS A 349 7.54 18.43 13.90
N VAL A 350 6.43 17.73 13.59
CA VAL A 350 5.90 16.65 14.44
C VAL A 350 6.04 15.32 13.72
N THR A 351 7.02 14.50 14.16
CA THR A 351 7.14 13.12 13.71
C THR A 351 6.19 12.22 14.50
N CYS A 352 5.83 11.05 13.97
CA CYS A 352 4.92 10.13 14.67
C CYS A 352 5.45 9.66 16.03
N GLU A 353 6.77 9.64 16.23
CA GLU A 353 7.41 9.31 17.49
C GLU A 353 7.14 10.37 18.58
N MET A 354 6.84 11.61 18.16
CA MET A 354 6.48 12.72 19.05
C MET A 354 4.98 12.74 19.39
N LEU A 355 4.14 12.06 18.60
CA LEU A 355 2.70 12.00 18.82
C LEU A 355 2.37 11.26 20.12
N ASN A 356 1.25 11.62 20.77
CA ASN A 356 0.66 10.85 21.85
C ASN A 356 -0.73 10.38 21.39
N LEU A 357 -0.89 9.08 21.20
CA LEU A 357 -2.13 8.47 20.72
C LEU A 357 -3.32 8.72 21.64
N SER A 358 -3.10 8.88 22.94
CA SER A 358 -4.18 9.15 23.91
C SER A 358 -4.88 10.49 23.66
N ASN A 359 -4.31 11.37 22.84
CA ASN A 359 -4.91 12.64 22.44
C ASN A 359 -5.73 12.55 21.15
N LEU A 360 -5.78 11.38 20.50
CA LEU A 360 -6.52 11.15 19.27
C LEU A 360 -7.86 10.46 19.57
N GLY A 361 -8.84 10.66 18.69
CA GLY A 361 -10.14 10.00 18.80
C GLY A 361 -10.12 8.55 18.32
N ASP A 362 -11.29 7.93 18.30
CA ASP A 362 -11.46 6.49 18.03
C ASP A 362 -11.43 6.13 16.54
N ARG A 363 -11.05 7.05 15.64
CA ARG A 363 -11.02 6.86 14.18
C ARG A 363 -9.60 6.94 13.67
N VAL A 364 -8.78 5.98 14.09
CA VAL A 364 -7.35 5.97 13.83
C VAL A 364 -6.93 4.69 13.14
N LEU A 365 -6.04 4.80 12.16
CA LEU A 365 -5.21 3.68 11.71
C LEU A 365 -3.74 4.04 11.89
N VAL A 366 -2.94 3.10 12.35
CA VAL A 366 -1.49 3.24 12.45
C VAL A 366 -0.85 2.28 11.48
N SER A 367 0.03 2.80 10.62
CA SER A 367 0.72 2.03 9.60
C SER A 367 2.22 1.96 9.87
N TYR A 368 2.79 0.80 9.56
CA TYR A 368 4.20 0.47 9.64
C TYR A 368 4.63 -0.22 8.35
N SER A 369 5.85 0.05 7.88
CA SER A 369 6.37 -0.52 6.63
C SER A 369 7.81 -1.02 6.81
N PRO A 370 8.20 -2.15 6.17
CA PRO A 370 9.59 -2.58 6.14
C PRO A 370 10.38 -1.85 5.04
N PHE A 371 9.69 -1.15 4.13
CA PHE A 371 10.29 -0.22 3.18
C PHE A 371 10.49 1.12 3.85
N ILE A 372 11.47 1.10 4.73
CA ILE A 372 12.07 2.34 5.18
C ILE A 372 12.84 2.88 3.99
N ASP A 373 12.20 3.85 3.35
CA ASP A 373 12.80 4.57 2.27
C ASP A 373 13.94 5.44 2.81
N HIS A 374 15.15 5.22 2.29
CA HIS A 374 16.29 6.10 2.56
C HIS A 374 16.31 7.21 1.53
N ALA A 375 16.64 8.42 1.97
CA ALA A 375 16.84 9.53 1.06
C ALA A 375 18.05 9.25 0.17
N LEU A 376 17.82 9.16 -1.14
CA LEU A 376 18.89 9.17 -2.12
C LEU A 376 19.20 10.64 -2.45
N VAL A 377 20.38 11.11 -2.05
CA VAL A 377 20.79 12.50 -2.21
C VAL A 377 21.99 12.59 -3.13
N THR A 378 21.92 13.51 -4.08
CA THR A 378 23.00 13.85 -5.00
C THR A 378 23.76 15.05 -4.45
N PHE A 379 25.06 14.92 -4.37
CA PHE A 379 26.02 15.97 -4.07
C PHE A 379 26.91 16.23 -5.28
N ARG A 380 27.43 17.45 -5.41
CA ARG A 380 28.38 17.82 -6.46
C ARG A 380 29.60 18.53 -5.90
N ARG A 381 30.73 18.39 -6.62
CA ARG A 381 31.91 19.23 -6.47
C ARG A 381 32.41 19.64 -7.86
N GLY A 382 32.55 20.95 -8.07
CA GLY A 382 32.86 21.48 -9.39
C GLY A 382 31.82 21.08 -10.45
N THR A 383 32.27 20.80 -11.68
CA THR A 383 31.39 20.53 -12.83
C THR A 383 31.27 19.05 -13.20
N THR A 384 32.13 18.19 -12.68
CA THR A 384 32.23 16.78 -13.12
C THR A 384 32.23 15.76 -12.00
N GLU A 385 32.30 16.18 -10.73
CA GLU A 385 32.30 15.24 -9.61
C GLU A 385 30.92 15.18 -8.96
N TYR A 386 30.31 14.00 -9.00
CA TYR A 386 28.98 13.74 -8.45
C TYR A 386 29.05 12.54 -7.49
N ILE A 387 28.29 12.62 -6.40
CA ILE A 387 28.06 11.51 -5.47
C ILE A 387 26.58 11.43 -5.21
N THR A 388 25.98 10.31 -5.57
CA THR A 388 24.57 10.02 -5.28
C THR A 388 24.54 8.85 -4.33
N THR A 389 23.97 9.02 -3.14
CA THR A 389 24.17 8.09 -2.03
C THR A 389 23.02 8.14 -1.01
N THR A 390 22.77 7.02 -0.31
CA THR A 390 21.89 6.97 0.87
C THR A 390 22.63 7.12 2.19
N ALA A 391 23.97 7.05 2.16
CA ALA A 391 24.81 7.29 3.32
C ALA A 391 24.93 8.80 3.59
N VAL A 392 23.84 9.37 4.09
CA VAL A 392 23.70 10.77 4.49
C VAL A 392 23.16 10.88 5.92
N GLU A 393 23.49 11.98 6.59
CA GLU A 393 22.89 12.35 7.86
C GLU A 393 21.92 13.52 7.64
N GLY A 394 20.65 13.33 8.01
CA GLY A 394 19.61 14.34 7.91
C GLY A 394 19.49 15.18 9.19
N ASN A 395 19.48 16.50 9.06
CA ASN A 395 19.26 17.45 10.16
C ASN A 395 17.76 17.57 10.47
N PRO A 396 17.30 17.17 11.68
CA PRO A 396 15.88 17.20 12.03
C PRO A 396 15.25 18.58 11.84
N GLY A 397 14.15 18.65 11.08
CA GLY A 397 13.42 19.90 10.80
C GLY A 397 13.92 20.69 9.58
N GLU A 398 15.11 20.39 9.07
CA GLU A 398 15.67 20.95 7.83
C GLU A 398 15.62 19.92 6.68
N SER A 399 15.87 18.64 6.97
CA SER A 399 15.68 17.52 6.03
C SER A 399 14.20 17.18 5.79
N ALA A 400 13.31 17.63 6.68
CA ALA A 400 11.89 17.26 6.69
C ALA A 400 11.18 17.72 5.41
N GLY A 401 10.75 16.75 4.59
CA GLY A 401 10.07 17.01 3.31
C GLY A 401 11.03 17.41 2.18
N GLY A 402 12.34 17.25 2.36
CA GLY A 402 13.33 17.39 1.28
C GLY A 402 13.42 18.80 0.67
N THR A 403 12.90 19.83 1.35
CA THR A 403 12.79 21.21 0.84
C THR A 403 14.07 22.02 0.99
N ALA A 404 14.88 21.75 2.03
CA ALA A 404 16.17 22.40 2.21
C ALA A 404 17.31 21.42 1.89
N LEU A 405 17.99 21.66 0.76
CA LEU A 405 19.16 20.87 0.35
C LEU A 405 20.27 20.88 1.42
N GLY A 406 20.36 21.96 2.21
CA GLY A 406 21.30 22.07 3.35
C GLY A 406 20.99 21.17 4.55
N GLY A 407 19.86 20.44 4.53
CA GLY A 407 19.47 19.52 5.61
C GLY A 407 20.15 18.15 5.55
N PHE A 408 21.03 17.89 4.57
CA PHE A 408 21.75 16.62 4.44
C PHE A 408 23.26 16.80 4.37
N GLU A 409 23.98 16.00 5.15
CA GLU A 409 25.44 15.91 5.12
C GLU A 409 25.89 14.51 4.68
N LEU A 410 27.02 14.42 3.98
CA LEU A 410 27.60 13.13 3.59
C LEU A 410 28.14 12.40 4.82
N ALA A 411 27.89 11.09 4.91
CA ALA A 411 28.47 10.27 5.95
C ALA A 411 30.02 10.32 5.94
N PRO A 412 30.68 10.19 7.11
CA PRO A 412 32.13 10.14 7.19
C PRO A 412 32.74 9.07 6.28
N GLY A 413 33.81 9.41 5.55
CA GLY A 413 34.48 8.50 4.61
C GLY A 413 33.92 8.48 3.18
N LEU A 414 32.85 9.24 2.91
CA LEU A 414 32.39 9.58 1.54
C LEU A 414 32.71 11.02 1.12
N GLY A 415 33.41 11.77 1.97
CA GLY A 415 33.87 13.13 1.64
C GLY A 415 34.02 14.14 2.79
N GLY A 416 33.83 13.77 4.07
CA GLY A 416 33.85 14.78 5.15
C GLY A 416 35.05 14.72 6.11
N GLN A 417 35.94 15.71 6.04
CA GLN A 417 36.57 16.50 7.14
C GLN A 417 37.37 17.75 6.59
N ASP A 418 37.06 18.34 5.42
CA ASP A 418 37.74 19.59 4.95
C ASP A 418 36.89 20.40 3.92
N PRO A 419 37.12 21.74 3.75
CA PRO A 419 36.18 22.72 3.20
C PRO A 419 36.10 22.87 1.66
N ASP A 420 36.80 22.03 0.87
CA ASP A 420 36.56 21.84 -0.58
C ASP A 420 35.47 20.76 -0.80
N SER A 421 34.37 20.93 -0.07
CA SER A 421 33.36 19.92 0.23
C SER A 421 32.35 19.74 -0.89
N PHE A 422 31.81 18.52 -0.97
CA PHE A 422 30.67 18.22 -1.80
C PHE A 422 29.44 18.99 -1.31
N GLU A 423 28.82 19.77 -2.18
CA GLU A 423 27.59 20.50 -1.87
C GLU A 423 26.37 19.65 -2.21
N PRO A 424 25.34 19.61 -1.34
CA PRO A 424 24.10 18.93 -1.66
C PRO A 424 23.43 19.63 -2.85
N LEU A 425 23.20 18.87 -3.91
CA LEU A 425 22.59 19.35 -5.13
C LEU A 425 21.09 19.07 -5.17
N ARG A 426 20.69 17.89 -4.69
CA ARG A 426 19.31 17.40 -4.87
C ARG A 426 18.98 16.19 -4.01
N VAL A 427 17.74 16.13 -3.54
CA VAL A 427 17.12 14.87 -3.11
C VAL A 427 16.49 14.20 -4.34
N GLU A 428 17.07 13.08 -4.78
CA GLU A 428 16.55 12.31 -5.92
C GLU A 428 15.21 11.66 -5.56
N GLY A 429 15.10 11.20 -4.32
CA GLY A 429 13.90 10.60 -3.77
C GLY A 429 14.23 9.41 -2.88
N PRO A 430 13.21 8.65 -2.46
CA PRO A 430 13.38 7.44 -1.68
C PRO A 430 14.07 6.34 -2.49
N ILE A 431 14.77 5.43 -1.81
CA ILE A 431 14.99 4.06 -2.29
C ILE A 431 14.74 3.07 -1.15
N LEU A 432 14.39 1.84 -1.49
CA LEU A 432 14.09 0.81 -0.52
C LEU A 432 15.37 0.42 0.26
N SER A 433 15.24 0.19 1.57
CA SER A 433 16.38 -0.12 2.45
C SER A 433 17.27 -1.27 1.97
N ALA A 434 18.59 -1.13 2.12
CA ALA A 434 19.55 -2.23 1.95
C ALA A 434 19.28 -3.40 2.93
N THR A 435 18.64 -3.11 4.06
CA THR A 435 18.39 -4.05 5.17
C THR A 435 17.09 -4.85 5.05
N LEU A 436 16.45 -4.88 3.87
CA LEU A 436 15.29 -5.74 3.65
C LEU A 436 15.61 -7.19 4.02
N SER A 437 14.67 -7.88 4.68
CA SER A 437 14.84 -9.28 5.07
C SER A 437 15.00 -10.18 3.83
N THR A 438 15.65 -11.33 3.97
CA THR A 438 15.82 -12.30 2.88
C THR A 438 14.49 -12.73 2.29
N ASP A 439 13.48 -12.96 3.13
CA ASP A 439 12.12 -13.29 2.73
C ASP A 439 11.50 -12.20 1.86
N LEU A 440 11.63 -10.92 2.25
CA LEU A 440 11.11 -9.80 1.48
C LEU A 440 11.87 -9.62 0.15
N LYS A 441 13.20 -9.75 0.15
CA LYS A 441 14.02 -9.71 -1.07
C LYS A 441 13.62 -10.80 -2.06
N GLN A 442 13.33 -12.01 -1.56
CA GLN A 442 12.88 -13.12 -2.41
C GLN A 442 11.49 -12.86 -3.00
N ARG A 443 10.54 -12.37 -2.20
CA ARG A 443 9.18 -12.06 -2.67
C ARG A 443 9.16 -10.90 -3.68
N MET A 444 9.91 -9.86 -3.39
CA MET A 444 10.03 -8.69 -4.26
C MET A 444 10.95 -8.92 -5.47
N GLY A 445 11.58 -10.09 -5.60
CA GLY A 445 12.77 -10.31 -6.41
C GLY A 445 12.71 -9.74 -7.83
N THR A 446 11.63 -9.97 -8.57
CA THR A 446 11.46 -9.43 -9.94
C THR A 446 11.01 -7.99 -9.98
N PHE A 447 10.49 -7.43 -8.88
CA PHE A 447 9.97 -6.08 -8.76
C PHE A 447 11.03 -5.06 -8.33
N ILE A 448 12.16 -5.50 -7.77
CA ILE A 448 13.22 -4.61 -7.27
C ILE A 448 14.59 -4.92 -7.88
N LYS A 449 15.45 -3.91 -7.99
CA LYS A 449 16.84 -4.00 -8.43
C LYS A 449 17.76 -3.38 -7.39
N PRO A 450 18.87 -4.03 -7.03
CA PRO A 450 19.84 -3.45 -6.11
C PRO A 450 20.57 -2.27 -6.76
N LEU A 451 21.00 -1.32 -5.93
CA LEU A 451 21.96 -0.28 -6.31
C LEU A 451 23.26 -0.46 -5.53
N TYR A 452 24.37 -0.43 -6.24
CA TYR A 452 25.72 -0.65 -5.75
C TYR A 452 26.57 0.61 -5.92
N ARG A 453 27.29 0.95 -4.86
CA ARG A 453 28.28 2.02 -4.87
C ARG A 453 29.64 1.49 -5.30
N CYS A 454 30.22 2.17 -6.28
CA CYS A 454 31.54 1.88 -6.82
C CYS A 454 32.41 3.13 -6.77
N VAL A 455 33.71 2.96 -6.50
CA VAL A 455 34.67 4.06 -6.44
C VAL A 455 35.97 3.73 -7.16
N THR A 456 36.67 4.76 -7.63
CA THR A 456 38.05 4.66 -8.10
C THR A 456 39.05 4.98 -6.98
N SER A 457 40.33 4.63 -7.19
CA SER A 457 41.44 5.08 -6.32
C SER A 457 41.60 6.60 -6.25
N THR A 458 41.10 7.31 -7.26
CA THR A 458 41.10 8.78 -7.34
C THR A 458 39.87 9.42 -6.70
N GLY A 459 38.98 8.63 -6.08
CA GLY A 459 37.81 9.14 -5.35
C GLY A 459 36.60 9.46 -6.22
N ARG A 460 36.56 9.02 -7.49
CA ARG A 460 35.35 9.16 -8.33
C ARG A 460 34.33 8.12 -7.93
N ASN A 461 33.05 8.50 -7.99
CA ASN A 461 31.93 7.66 -7.58
C ASN A 461 31.10 7.21 -8.79
N LEU A 462 30.46 6.05 -8.65
CA LEU A 462 29.51 5.47 -9.59
C LEU A 462 28.46 4.72 -8.78
N LEU A 463 27.19 5.06 -9.00
CA LEU A 463 26.06 4.32 -8.45
C LEU A 463 25.40 3.58 -9.62
N THR A 464 25.35 2.25 -9.55
CA THR A 464 24.87 1.38 -10.64
C THR A 464 24.10 0.18 -10.11
N ASP A 465 23.31 -0.51 -10.93
CA ASP A 465 22.64 -1.76 -10.58
C ASP A 465 23.53 -3.02 -10.78
N SER A 466 24.81 -2.82 -11.12
CA SER A 466 25.80 -3.88 -11.34
C SER A 466 26.81 -3.99 -10.19
N LYS A 467 26.87 -5.17 -9.56
CA LYS A 467 27.83 -5.46 -8.46
C LYS A 467 29.29 -5.40 -8.92
N ASP A 468 29.54 -5.65 -10.21
CA ASP A 468 30.87 -5.58 -10.83
C ASP A 468 31.18 -4.18 -11.40
N CYS A 469 30.46 -3.15 -10.93
CA CYS A 469 30.68 -1.75 -11.30
C CYS A 469 30.61 -1.49 -12.81
N ASP A 470 29.67 -2.15 -13.49
CA ASP A 470 29.50 -2.13 -14.95
C ASP A 470 30.78 -2.51 -15.73
N LEU A 471 31.72 -3.23 -15.09
CA LEU A 471 33.04 -3.56 -15.63
C LEU A 471 33.83 -2.31 -16.08
N VAL A 472 33.54 -1.15 -15.48
CA VAL A 472 34.23 0.10 -15.80
C VAL A 472 35.66 0.04 -15.26
N PRO A 473 36.70 0.25 -16.08
CA PRO A 473 38.08 0.18 -15.63
C PRO A 473 38.38 1.13 -14.47
N GLY A 474 39.01 0.60 -13.43
CA GLY A 474 39.43 1.36 -12.24
C GLY A 474 38.35 1.56 -11.19
N TYR A 475 37.10 1.17 -11.45
CA TYR A 475 36.04 1.16 -10.43
C TYR A 475 36.02 -0.15 -9.67
N THR A 476 35.84 -0.05 -8.36
CA THR A 476 35.67 -1.19 -7.45
C THR A 476 34.54 -0.93 -6.46
N LEU A 477 33.84 -1.99 -6.05
CA LEU A 477 32.75 -1.91 -5.09
C LEU A 477 33.23 -1.29 -3.77
N LYS A 478 32.49 -0.30 -3.26
CA LYS A 478 32.83 0.45 -2.04
C LYS A 478 31.85 0.11 -0.93
N SER A 479 32.29 -0.75 -0.01
CA SER A 479 31.53 -1.03 1.21
C SER A 479 31.68 0.08 2.24
N ILE A 480 30.59 0.43 2.91
CA ILE A 480 30.55 1.26 4.12
C ILE A 480 29.95 0.45 5.25
N ALA A 481 30.63 0.44 6.40
CA ALA A 481 30.16 -0.27 7.60
C ALA A 481 29.74 -1.75 7.34
N GLY A 482 30.33 -2.42 6.34
CA GLY A 482 30.07 -3.82 6.03
C GLY A 482 28.88 -4.10 5.09
N ASP A 483 28.25 -3.08 4.51
CA ASP A 483 27.08 -3.16 3.61
C ASP A 483 27.31 -3.88 2.26
N GLN A 484 28.53 -4.36 1.99
CA GLN A 484 28.93 -4.94 0.69
C GLN A 484 28.71 -3.98 -0.49
N GLY A 485 28.72 -2.66 -0.25
CA GLY A 485 28.48 -1.61 -1.22
C GLY A 485 27.03 -1.50 -1.70
N LEU A 486 26.07 -2.15 -1.04
CA LEU A 486 24.65 -2.06 -1.36
C LEU A 486 24.05 -0.80 -0.73
N GLU A 487 23.59 0.13 -1.56
CA GLU A 487 22.95 1.39 -1.14
C GLU A 487 21.47 1.21 -0.83
N GLY A 488 20.82 0.26 -1.51
CA GLY A 488 19.39 0.00 -1.40
C GLY A 488 18.84 -0.64 -2.66
N PHE A 489 17.53 -0.55 -2.85
CA PHE A 489 16.84 -1.08 -4.02
C PHE A 489 15.92 -0.04 -4.65
N VAL A 490 15.91 -0.02 -5.98
CA VAL A 490 14.91 0.68 -6.80
C VAL A 490 13.94 -0.34 -7.38
N TYR A 491 12.80 0.12 -7.91
CA TYR A 491 11.92 -0.79 -8.62
C TYR A 491 12.48 -1.14 -10.01
N SER A 492 12.43 -2.43 -10.35
CA SER A 492 13.12 -3.04 -11.50
C SER A 492 12.52 -2.65 -12.85
N SER A 493 11.20 -2.50 -12.85
CA SER A 493 10.33 -2.26 -13.96
C SER A 493 8.98 -1.84 -13.40
N VAL A 494 8.24 -1.21 -14.26
CA VAL A 494 6.99 -0.58 -13.93
C VAL A 494 6.03 -0.93 -15.04
N ASP A 495 4.74 -1.03 -14.75
CA ASP A 495 3.76 -1.13 -15.83
C ASP A 495 3.94 0.09 -16.74
N THR A 496 4.55 -0.14 -17.90
CA THR A 496 4.87 0.89 -18.90
C THR A 496 3.63 1.54 -19.51
N THR A 497 2.45 0.95 -19.30
CA THR A 497 1.15 1.46 -19.78
C THR A 497 0.43 2.32 -18.75
N SER A 498 1.01 2.45 -17.56
CA SER A 498 0.37 3.00 -16.39
C SER A 498 0.70 4.50 -16.25
N SER A 499 -0.21 5.38 -16.69
CA SER A 499 -0.05 6.86 -16.69
C SER A 499 0.33 7.53 -15.35
N GLY A 500 0.22 6.82 -14.22
CA GLY A 500 0.74 7.24 -12.92
C GLY A 500 2.26 7.02 -12.71
N GLN A 501 2.97 8.16 -12.78
CA GLN A 501 4.03 8.64 -11.86
C GLN A 501 5.20 7.72 -11.52
N ARG A 502 6.31 7.76 -12.27
CA ARG A 502 7.55 7.10 -11.82
C ARG A 502 8.78 7.85 -12.28
N ARG A 503 9.68 8.16 -11.34
CA ARG A 503 10.91 8.92 -11.57
C ARG A 503 12.02 7.93 -11.95
N PRO A 504 12.37 7.78 -13.24
CA PRO A 504 13.49 6.93 -13.60
C PRO A 504 14.77 7.50 -13.00
N LEU A 505 15.49 6.66 -12.26
CA LEU A 505 16.86 6.94 -11.85
C LEU A 505 17.76 6.54 -13.01
N LYS A 506 18.55 7.49 -13.52
CA LYS A 506 19.32 7.32 -14.74
C LYS A 506 20.81 7.34 -14.46
N LEU A 507 21.54 6.52 -15.22
CA LEU A 507 22.99 6.59 -15.30
C LEU A 507 23.39 7.52 -16.45
N TRP A 508 24.29 8.45 -16.14
CA TRP A 508 24.81 9.45 -17.06
C TRP A 508 26.33 9.34 -17.15
N ARG A 509 26.88 9.65 -18.32
CA ARG A 509 28.32 9.62 -18.60
C ARG A 509 28.80 10.94 -19.18
N HIS A 510 29.93 11.45 -18.72
CA HIS A 510 30.58 12.62 -19.30
C HIS A 510 31.56 12.22 -20.42
N SER A 511 31.93 13.17 -21.29
CA SER A 511 32.91 12.95 -22.35
C SER A 511 34.30 12.58 -21.80
N THR A 512 34.66 13.12 -20.63
CA THR A 512 35.84 12.72 -19.85
C THR A 512 35.73 11.26 -19.44
N THR A 513 36.73 10.45 -19.80
CA THR A 513 36.77 9.03 -19.48
C THR A 513 36.68 8.78 -17.97
N GLY A 514 35.82 7.83 -17.59
CA GLY A 514 35.64 7.41 -16.20
C GLY A 514 34.93 8.43 -15.32
N VAL A 515 34.08 9.30 -15.89
CA VAL A 515 33.25 10.25 -15.15
C VAL A 515 31.78 9.89 -15.38
N PHE A 516 31.08 9.63 -14.28
CA PHE A 516 29.68 9.23 -14.25
C PHE A 516 28.91 10.03 -13.23
N ALA A 517 27.61 10.12 -13.43
CA ALA A 517 26.67 10.68 -12.48
C ALA A 517 25.39 9.84 -12.50
N THR A 518 24.75 9.72 -11.35
CA THR A 518 23.47 9.04 -11.22
C THR A 518 22.45 10.05 -10.74
N SER A 519 21.48 10.39 -11.57
CA SER A 519 20.50 11.41 -11.24
C SER A 519 19.24 11.19 -12.06
N THR A 520 18.13 11.69 -11.54
CA THR A 520 16.84 11.67 -12.24
C THR A 520 16.76 12.75 -13.32
N GLU A 521 17.55 13.81 -13.21
CA GLU A 521 17.71 14.87 -14.23
C GLU A 521 19.07 14.80 -14.89
N ALA A 522 19.15 15.35 -16.10
CA ALA A 522 20.38 15.39 -16.89
C ALA A 522 21.39 16.38 -16.28
N PRO A 523 22.56 15.91 -15.81
CA PRO A 523 23.63 16.81 -15.43
C PRO A 523 24.23 17.49 -16.67
N SER A 524 24.61 18.77 -16.55
CA SER A 524 25.18 19.53 -17.66
C SER A 524 26.45 18.86 -18.22
N GLY A 525 26.50 18.65 -19.53
CA GLY A 525 27.65 18.02 -20.21
C GLY A 525 27.69 16.50 -20.13
N PHE A 526 26.68 15.86 -19.53
CA PHE A 526 26.57 14.40 -19.50
C PHE A 526 25.57 13.90 -20.55
N THR A 527 25.84 12.71 -21.06
CA THR A 527 24.97 11.97 -21.98
C THR A 527 24.33 10.79 -21.26
N PHE A 528 23.05 10.53 -21.58
CA PHE A 528 22.29 9.39 -21.03
C PHE A 528 22.94 8.06 -21.42
N VAL A 529 23.00 7.12 -20.47
CA VAL A 529 23.48 5.75 -20.68
C VAL A 529 22.31 4.77 -20.68
N ARG A 530 21.60 4.69 -19.55
CA ARG A 530 20.46 3.79 -19.31
C ARG A 530 19.71 4.15 -18.03
N ASP A 531 18.49 3.62 -17.90
CA ASP A 531 17.78 3.61 -16.63
C ASP A 531 18.35 2.53 -15.70
N LEU A 532 18.51 2.86 -14.42
CA LEU A 532 18.89 1.94 -13.35
C LEU A 532 17.66 1.31 -12.70
N GLY A 533 16.52 2.00 -12.77
CA GLY A 533 15.24 1.59 -12.20
C GLY A 533 14.40 2.81 -11.87
N TYR A 534 13.39 2.61 -11.04
CA TYR A 534 12.43 3.66 -10.70
C TYR A 534 12.41 3.88 -9.20
N LEU A 535 12.49 5.14 -8.80
CA LEU A 535 12.32 5.50 -7.39
C LEU A 535 10.88 5.16 -6.95
N PRO A 536 10.67 4.63 -5.73
CA PRO A 536 9.35 4.51 -5.11
C PRO A 536 8.54 5.81 -5.29
N ALA A 537 7.25 5.66 -5.55
CA ALA A 537 6.40 6.74 -6.02
C ALA A 537 6.44 7.95 -5.07
N VAL A 538 7.06 9.02 -5.55
CA VAL A 538 6.94 10.37 -5.00
C VAL A 538 6.20 11.18 -6.06
N GLY A 539 4.89 11.32 -5.85
CA GLY A 539 3.84 11.97 -6.66
C GLY A 539 4.18 12.75 -7.97
N GLN A 540 4.82 12.14 -8.95
CA GLN A 540 5.18 12.84 -10.19
C GLN A 540 4.01 13.23 -11.10
N LEU A 541 4.09 14.43 -11.68
CA LEU A 541 3.25 14.87 -12.80
C LEU A 541 3.37 13.94 -14.03
N PRO A 542 2.27 13.62 -14.73
CA PRO A 542 2.38 13.35 -16.15
C PRO A 542 2.67 14.68 -16.87
N GLY A 543 3.87 14.82 -17.45
CA GLY A 543 4.12 15.79 -18.51
C GLY A 543 4.71 17.16 -18.13
N ARG A 544 5.96 17.21 -17.68
CA ARG A 544 6.77 18.44 -17.80
C ARG A 544 8.10 18.26 -18.56
N ASP A 545 8.16 17.25 -19.42
CA ASP A 545 9.14 17.12 -20.51
C ASP A 545 8.40 16.76 -21.82
N LEU A 546 7.50 17.65 -22.25
CA LEU A 546 7.08 17.78 -23.65
C LEU A 546 7.25 19.24 -24.08
#